data_AF-K1ZCJ6-F1
#
_entry.id   AF-K1ZCJ6-F1
#
_cell.length_a   1.000
_cell.length_b   1.000
_cell.length_c   1.000
_cell.angle_alpha   90.00
_cell.angle_beta   90.00
_cell.angle_gamma   90.00
#
_symmetry.space_group_name_H-M   'P 1'
#
loop_
_entity.id
_entity.type
_entity.pdbx_description
1 polymer ?
#
loop_
_entity_poly.entity_id
_entity_poly.type
_entity_poly.pdbx_seq_one_letter_code
_entity_poly.pdbx_strand_id
1 'polypeptide(L)'
;MKTIGLLGGMSWESTAHYYRLLNQGINQQLGGLHSAKIAMVSVDFQPLEKFMHQGNWIECGKILMKSAKSIEAAGADFLLICTNTMHKLAPIVAEAVSIPLLHIADATAMAIKAQDIRT
;
A
#
# COMPACT_ATOMS: atom_id res chain seq x y z
N MET A 1 15.94 -10.15 -1.01
CA MET A 1 14.54 -9.70 -0.75
C MET A 1 14.08 -8.80 -1.88
N LYS A 2 12.79 -8.87 -2.23
CA LYS A 2 12.13 -7.92 -3.13
C LYS A 2 11.99 -6.54 -2.47
N THR A 3 11.95 -5.47 -3.25
CA THR A 3 11.66 -4.09 -2.82
C THR A 3 10.15 -3.88 -2.73
N ILE A 4 9.69 -3.43 -1.58
CA ILE A 4 8.27 -3.17 -1.29
C ILE A 4 7.91 -1.75 -1.73
N GLY A 5 6.87 -1.62 -2.54
CA GLY A 5 6.27 -0.33 -2.85
C GLY A 5 5.18 0.03 -1.84
N LEU A 6 5.33 1.16 -1.13
CA LEU A 6 4.32 1.66 -0.19
C LEU A 6 3.68 2.94 -0.70
N LEU A 7 2.40 2.86 -1.05
CA LEU A 7 1.57 4.02 -1.29
C LEU A 7 0.84 4.35 0.02
N GLY A 8 1.29 5.41 0.70
CA GLY A 8 0.87 5.76 2.05
C GLY A 8 0.47 7.22 2.20
N GLY A 9 0.38 7.69 3.45
CA GLY A 9 -0.05 9.05 3.78
C GLY A 9 -1.57 9.22 3.90
N MET A 10 -2.35 8.15 4.11
CA MET A 10 -3.82 8.19 4.17
C MET A 10 -4.42 7.44 5.39
N SER A 11 -4.00 7.76 6.61
CA SER A 11 -3.12 8.86 7.01
C SER A 11 -1.65 8.43 7.14
N TRP A 12 -0.76 9.37 7.51
CA TRP A 12 0.67 9.07 7.67
C TRP A 12 0.93 8.22 8.93
N GLU A 13 0.09 8.37 9.97
CA GLU A 13 0.19 7.61 11.22
C GLU A 13 0.03 6.09 10.97
N SER A 14 -0.95 5.70 10.15
CA SER A 14 -1.11 4.29 9.77
C SER A 14 0.04 3.78 8.92
N THR A 15 0.57 4.63 8.04
CA THR A 15 1.72 4.29 7.16
C THR A 15 2.99 4.02 7.99
N ALA A 16 3.22 4.81 9.05
CA ALA A 16 4.32 4.55 9.98
C ALA A 16 4.22 3.16 10.61
N HIS A 17 2.99 2.67 10.85
CA HIS A 17 2.79 1.33 11.36
C HIS A 17 3.18 0.23 10.35
N TYR A 18 2.80 0.38 9.08
CA TYR A 18 3.23 -0.52 7.99
C TYR A 18 4.75 -0.59 7.91
N TYR A 19 5.42 0.57 7.84
CA TYR A 19 6.88 0.64 7.78
C TYR A 19 7.56 -0.10 8.93
N ARG A 20 7.07 0.13 10.16
CA ARG A 20 7.60 -0.51 11.36
C ARG A 20 7.46 -2.04 11.30
N LEU A 21 6.26 -2.54 11.01
CA LEU A 21 5.99 -3.99 10.99
C LEU A 21 6.78 -4.71 9.90
N LEU A 22 6.91 -4.11 8.71
CA LEU A 22 7.69 -4.69 7.61
C LEU A 22 9.16 -4.82 7.96
N ASN A 23 9.76 -3.79 8.57
CA ASN A 23 11.15 -3.86 9.02
C ASN A 23 11.34 -4.86 10.15
N GLN A 24 10.42 -4.91 11.11
CA GLN A 24 10.45 -5.90 12.19
C GLN A 24 10.36 -7.33 11.65
N GLY A 25 9.46 -7.60 10.70
CA GLY A 25 9.32 -8.92 10.08
C GLY A 25 10.58 -9.37 9.34
N ILE A 26 11.22 -8.47 8.58
CA ILE A 26 12.49 -8.76 7.91
C ILE A 26 13.61 -9.02 8.91
N ASN A 27 13.72 -8.20 9.96
CA ASN A 27 14.75 -8.38 10.99
C ASN A 27 14.54 -9.70 11.75
N GLN A 28 13.30 -10.07 12.04
CA GLN A 28 12.97 -11.34 12.70
C GLN A 28 13.37 -12.56 11.84
N GLN A 29 13.23 -12.46 10.51
CA GLN A 29 13.60 -13.54 9.60
C GLN A 29 15.11 -13.65 9.33
N LEU A 30 15.80 -12.51 9.20
CA LEU A 30 17.19 -12.47 8.73
C LEU A 30 18.22 -12.16 9.82
N GLY A 31 17.78 -11.63 10.96
CA GLY A 31 18.64 -11.26 12.10
C GLY A 31 19.54 -10.05 11.85
N GLY A 32 20.44 -9.80 12.82
CA GLY A 32 21.45 -8.75 12.74
C GLY A 32 20.86 -7.35 12.53
N LEU A 33 21.42 -6.61 11.58
CA LEU A 33 20.98 -5.26 11.21
C LEU A 33 20.16 -5.23 9.91
N HIS A 34 19.55 -6.35 9.52
CA HIS A 34 18.73 -6.40 8.31
C HIS A 34 17.43 -5.61 8.46
N SER A 35 17.08 -4.88 7.40
CA SER A 35 15.87 -4.07 7.27
C SER A 35 15.20 -4.30 5.91
N ALA A 36 13.94 -3.91 5.77
CA ALA A 36 13.20 -4.04 4.52
C ALA A 36 13.71 -3.06 3.44
N LYS A 37 13.75 -3.50 2.19
CA LYS A 37 13.91 -2.60 1.02
C LYS A 37 12.57 -1.98 0.69
N ILE A 38 12.45 -0.65 0.77
CA ILE A 38 11.18 0.05 0.61
C ILE A 38 11.35 1.26 -0.32
N ALA A 39 10.45 1.39 -1.29
CA ALA A 39 10.19 2.63 -2.03
C ALA A 39 8.81 3.14 -1.60
N MET A 40 8.71 4.38 -1.13
CA MET A 40 7.48 4.91 -0.56
C MET A 40 7.14 6.28 -1.12
N VAL A 41 5.85 6.47 -1.48
CA VAL A 41 5.27 7.79 -1.65
C VAL A 41 4.23 7.98 -0.54
N SER A 42 4.47 8.97 0.32
CA SER A 42 3.49 9.45 1.29
C SER A 42 2.80 10.66 0.69
N VAL A 43 1.52 10.53 0.35
CA VAL A 43 0.73 11.63 -0.23
C VAL A 43 0.36 12.65 0.85
N ASP A 44 0.07 13.88 0.43
CA ASP A 44 -0.67 14.83 1.27
C ASP A 44 -2.14 14.39 1.34
N PHE A 45 -2.63 14.12 2.54
CA PHE A 45 -3.97 13.55 2.72
C PHE A 45 -5.08 14.59 2.54
N GLN A 46 -4.81 15.86 2.83
CA GLN A 46 -5.86 16.89 2.90
C GLN A 46 -6.60 17.07 1.56
N PRO A 47 -5.92 17.14 0.39
CA PRO A 47 -6.61 17.22 -0.90
C PRO A 47 -7.39 15.93 -1.23
N LEU A 48 -6.83 14.77 -0.90
CA LEU A 48 -7.47 13.47 -1.12
C LEU A 48 -8.78 13.36 -0.35
N GLU A 49 -8.76 13.69 0.94
CA GLU A 49 -9.93 13.68 1.82
C GLU A 49 -11.05 14.57 1.28
N LYS A 50 -10.69 15.77 0.79
CA LYS A 50 -11.66 16.69 0.18
C LYS A 50 -12.32 16.09 -1.06
N PHE A 51 -11.54 15.46 -1.95
CA PHE A 51 -12.09 14.79 -3.13
C PHE A 51 -12.97 13.60 -2.76
N MET A 52 -12.59 12.82 -1.74
CA MET A 52 -13.43 11.72 -1.24
C MET A 52 -14.78 12.22 -0.75
N HIS A 53 -14.81 13.28 0.07
CA HIS A 53 -16.06 13.87 0.57
C HIS A 53 -16.96 14.39 -0.54
N GLN A 54 -16.38 14.88 -1.64
CA GLN A 54 -17.12 15.33 -2.82
C GLN A 54 -17.54 14.18 -3.74
N GLY A 55 -17.17 12.93 -3.44
CA GLY A 55 -17.36 11.78 -4.32
C GLY A 55 -16.50 11.83 -5.60
N ASN A 56 -15.49 12.70 -5.65
CA ASN A 56 -14.63 12.90 -6.81
C ASN A 56 -13.50 11.86 -6.86
N TRP A 57 -13.90 10.61 -7.08
CA TRP A 57 -12.99 9.47 -7.17
C TRP A 57 -12.00 9.54 -8.35
N ILE A 58 -12.33 10.32 -9.38
CA ILE A 58 -11.47 10.53 -10.55
C ILE A 58 -10.19 11.26 -10.13
N GLU A 59 -10.30 12.34 -9.35
CA GLU A 59 -9.13 13.09 -8.89
C GLU A 59 -8.32 12.29 -7.86
N CYS A 60 -8.97 11.55 -6.96
CA CYS A 60 -8.28 10.59 -6.10
C CYS A 60 -7.46 9.60 -6.94
N GLY A 61 -8.08 8.99 -7.96
CA GLY A 61 -7.43 8.04 -8.85
C GLY A 61 -6.20 8.61 -9.54
N LYS A 62 -6.26 9.84 -10.07
CA LYS A 62 -5.11 10.51 -10.69
C LYS A 62 -3.93 10.64 -9.73
N ILE A 63 -4.18 11.03 -8.48
CA ILE A 63 -3.15 11.15 -7.44
C ILE A 63 -2.54 9.77 -7.16
N LEU A 64 -3.39 8.75 -6.92
CA LEU A 64 -2.90 7.42 -6.55
C LEU A 64 -2.12 6.75 -7.69
N MET A 65 -2.61 6.82 -8.94
CA MET A 65 -1.91 6.27 -10.10
C MET A 65 -0.55 6.94 -10.32
N LYS A 66 -0.47 8.27 -10.16
CA LYS A 66 0.80 8.99 -10.27
C LYS A 66 1.78 8.53 -9.18
N SER A 67 1.33 8.43 -7.94
CA SER A 67 2.14 7.95 -6.82
C SER A 67 2.62 6.51 -7.03
N ALA A 68 1.74 5.62 -7.51
CA ALA A 68 2.08 4.22 -7.82
C ALA A 68 3.16 4.12 -8.90
N LYS A 69 3.05 4.90 -9.99
CA LYS A 69 4.08 4.98 -11.04
C LYS A 69 5.42 5.50 -10.51
N SER A 70 5.41 6.48 -9.61
CA SER A 70 6.64 6.96 -8.97
C SER A 70 7.29 5.90 -8.09
N ILE A 71 6.50 5.08 -7.40
CA ILE A 71 7.00 3.96 -6.58
C ILE A 71 7.61 2.86 -7.46
N GLU A 72 6.93 2.50 -8.57
CA GLU A 72 7.47 1.55 -9.56
C GLU A 72 8.78 2.06 -10.17
N ALA A 73 8.82 3.32 -10.60
CA ALA A 73 10.03 3.94 -11.14
C ALA A 73 11.19 3.99 -10.14
N ALA A 74 10.90 4.00 -8.84
CA ALA A 74 11.89 3.90 -7.77
C ALA A 74 12.38 2.46 -7.51
N GLY A 75 11.94 1.47 -8.29
CA GLY A 75 12.43 0.09 -8.25
C GLY A 75 11.65 -0.82 -7.29
N ALA A 76 10.40 -0.53 -7.00
CA ALA A 76 9.52 -1.46 -6.29
C ALA A 76 9.22 -2.69 -7.14
N ASP A 77 9.19 -3.88 -6.52
CA ASP A 77 8.85 -5.14 -7.19
C ASP A 77 7.36 -5.50 -7.05
N PHE A 78 6.65 -4.87 -6.11
CA PHE A 78 5.22 -5.02 -5.86
C PHE A 78 4.70 -3.83 -5.04
N LEU A 79 3.39 -3.60 -5.07
CA LEU A 79 2.74 -2.43 -4.48
C LEU A 79 1.77 -2.79 -3.34
N LEU A 80 1.80 -2.00 -2.28
CA LEU A 80 0.81 -1.97 -1.19
C LEU A 80 0.14 -0.60 -1.13
N ILE A 81 -1.19 -0.58 -0.94
CA ILE A 81 -1.94 0.61 -0.58
C ILE A 81 -2.14 0.60 0.94
N CYS A 82 -1.54 1.55 1.66
CA CYS A 82 -1.49 1.56 3.13
C CYS A 82 -2.78 2.16 3.76
N THR A 83 -3.95 1.84 3.21
CA THR A 83 -5.25 2.30 3.71
C THR A 83 -6.39 1.41 3.22
N ASN A 84 -7.41 1.18 4.03
CA ASN A 84 -8.55 0.33 3.65
C ASN A 84 -9.39 0.98 2.56
N THR A 85 -9.78 2.24 2.77
CA THR A 85 -10.78 2.93 1.93
C THR A 85 -10.33 3.07 0.48
N MET A 86 -9.04 3.33 0.22
CA MET A 86 -8.54 3.54 -1.15
C MET A 86 -8.43 2.26 -1.97
N HIS A 87 -8.65 1.08 -1.38
CA HIS A 87 -8.79 -0.13 -2.17
C HIS A 87 -10.03 -0.10 -3.09
N LYS A 88 -10.97 0.84 -2.88
CA LYS A 88 -11.99 1.20 -3.88
C LYS A 88 -11.40 1.50 -5.26
N LEU A 89 -10.18 2.05 -5.30
CA LEU A 89 -9.45 2.41 -6.51
C LEU A 89 -8.31 1.42 -6.84
N ALA A 90 -8.22 0.29 -6.15
CA ALA A 90 -7.18 -0.70 -6.41
C ALA A 90 -7.13 -1.17 -7.87
N PRO A 91 -8.25 -1.43 -8.57
CA PRO A 91 -8.21 -1.84 -9.98
C PRO A 91 -7.48 -0.84 -10.88
N ILE A 92 -7.86 0.44 -10.82
CA ILE A 92 -7.25 1.48 -11.65
C ILE A 92 -5.81 1.78 -11.25
N VAL A 93 -5.45 1.61 -9.97
CA VAL A 93 -4.07 1.76 -9.51
C VAL A 93 -3.22 0.60 -10.00
N ALA A 94 -3.74 -0.63 -9.98
CA ALA A 94 -3.05 -1.80 -10.50
C ALA A 94 -2.85 -1.71 -12.01
N GLU A 95 -3.84 -1.24 -12.77
CA GLU A 95 -3.72 -1.02 -14.23
C GLU A 95 -2.70 0.06 -14.60
N ALA A 96 -2.38 0.97 -13.67
CA ALA A 96 -1.46 2.06 -13.91
C ALA A 96 0.03 1.68 -13.81
N VAL A 97 0.35 0.49 -13.29
CA VAL A 97 1.71 -0.01 -13.07
C VAL A 97 1.84 -1.43 -13.62
N SER A 98 3.07 -1.88 -13.86
CA SER A 98 3.37 -3.24 -14.35
C SER A 98 3.64 -4.23 -13.21
N ILE A 99 3.92 -3.73 -12.01
CA ILE A 99 4.18 -4.54 -10.81
C ILE A 99 2.89 -4.98 -10.12
N PRO A 100 2.88 -6.18 -9.49
CA PRO A 100 1.67 -6.69 -8.83
C PRO A 100 1.28 -5.83 -7.63
N LEU A 101 -0.02 -5.57 -7.49
CA LEU A 101 -0.63 -4.96 -6.31
C LEU A 101 -1.13 -6.06 -5.37
N LEU A 102 -0.69 -6.06 -4.11
CA LEU A 102 -1.21 -7.00 -3.10
C LEU A 102 -2.40 -6.36 -2.38
N HIS A 103 -3.59 -6.92 -2.60
CA HIS A 103 -4.83 -6.36 -2.08
C HIS A 103 -5.03 -6.71 -0.60
N ILE A 104 -5.39 -5.72 0.23
CA ILE A 104 -5.54 -5.94 1.69
C ILE A 104 -6.63 -6.96 2.04
N ALA A 105 -7.73 -6.98 1.27
CA ALA A 105 -8.82 -7.92 1.49
C ALA A 105 -8.38 -9.37 1.23
N ASP A 106 -7.48 -9.60 0.27
CA ASP A 106 -6.99 -10.96 -0.03
C ASP A 106 -6.14 -11.47 1.13
N ALA A 107 -5.21 -10.64 1.64
CA ALA A 107 -4.40 -10.97 2.81
C ALA A 107 -5.27 -11.25 4.05
N THR A 108 -6.33 -10.46 4.25
CA THR A 108 -7.29 -10.65 5.35
C THR A 108 -8.08 -11.94 5.17
N ALA A 109 -8.60 -12.20 3.96
CA ALA A 109 -9.36 -13.41 3.65
C ALA A 109 -8.52 -14.67 3.82
N MET A 110 -7.23 -14.64 3.48
CA MET A 110 -6.30 -15.74 3.74
C MET A 110 -6.17 -16.02 5.24
N ALA A 111 -6.02 -14.98 6.07
CA ALA A 111 -5.91 -15.13 7.52
C ALA A 111 -7.21 -15.64 8.18
N ILE A 112 -8.38 -15.21 7.68
CA ILE A 112 -9.69 -15.69 8.13
C ILE A 112 -9.86 -17.18 7.79
N LYS A 113 -9.56 -17.56 6.54
CA LYS A 113 -9.64 -18.96 6.08
C LYS A 113 -8.70 -19.88 6.85
N ALA A 114 -7.49 -19.41 7.20
CA ALA A 114 -6.53 -20.17 7.98
C ALA A 114 -7.00 -20.47 9.42
N GLN A 115 -8.01 -19.75 9.91
CA GLN A 115 -8.66 -19.99 11.21
C GLN A 115 -9.99 -20.75 11.07
N ASP A 116 -10.30 -21.27 9.88
CA ASP A 116 -11.56 -21.97 9.57
C ASP A 116 -12.84 -21.14 9.86
N ILE A 117 -12.73 -19.81 9.91
CA ILE A 117 -13.87 -18.92 10.10
C ILE A 117 -14.63 -18.80 8.76
N ARG A 118 -15.94 -19.07 8.78
CA ARG A 118 -16.83 -18.96 7.61
C ARG A 118 -17.89 -17.88 7.84
N THR A 119 -18.16 -17.10 6.81
CA THR A 119 -19.23 -16.09 6.73
C THR A 119 -20.18 -16.43 5.60
#